data_AF-A0A7J2VCB5-F1
#
_entry.id   AF-A0A7J2VCB5-F1
#
_cell.length_a   1.000
_cell.length_b   1.000
_cell.length_c   1.000
_cell.angle_alpha   90.00
_cell.angle_beta   90.00
_cell.angle_gamma   90.00
#
_symmetry.space_group_name_H-M   'P 1'
#
loop_
_entity.id
_entity.type
_entity.pdbx_description
1 polymer ?
#
loop_
_entity_poly.entity_id
_entity_poly.type
_entity_poly.pdbx_seq_one_letter_code
_entity_poly.pdbx_strand_id
1 'polypeptide(L)'
;MSLHDILSSLKNLVDDYEEVIDKGKLAVKTEDVESVIVFINGARSLMERVQLILPSVREVLNEHSEGDKLVKYINVFYRMLVYVSIPYTLEVMEEAMNLLDRKGYITGVVEVKEAINMYESLMDTLKSK
;
A
#
# COMPACT_ATOMS: atom_id res chain seq x y z
N MET A 1 17.22 -4.41 12.03
CA MET A 1 17.22 -2.99 11.59
C MET A 1 17.25 -2.10 12.81
N SER A 2 17.88 -0.92 12.75
CA SER A 2 17.77 0.06 13.85
C SER A 2 16.38 0.72 13.84
N LEU A 3 15.98 1.36 14.95
CA LEU A 3 14.74 2.14 15.02
C LEU A 3 14.68 3.25 13.95
N HIS A 4 15.82 3.88 13.66
CA HIS A 4 15.91 4.91 12.61
C HIS A 4 15.71 4.34 11.20
N ASP A 5 16.23 3.13 10.93
CA ASP A 5 16.04 2.46 9.64
C ASP A 5 14.57 2.09 9.44
N ILE A 6 13.92 1.58 10.50
CA ILE A 6 12.49 1.22 10.46
C ILE A 6 11.63 2.45 10.23
N LEU A 7 11.88 3.53 10.98
CA LEU A 7 11.17 4.79 10.83
C LEU A 7 11.33 5.35 9.40
N SER A 8 12.55 5.40 8.89
CA SER A 8 12.82 5.93 7.55
C SER A 8 12.18 5.07 6.48
N SER A 9 12.21 3.75 6.63
CA SER A 9 11.60 2.81 5.68
C SER A 9 10.07 2.95 5.67
N LEU A 10 9.42 3.09 6.83
CA LEU A 10 7.99 3.33 6.93
C LEU A 10 7.58 4.68 6.34
N LYS A 11 8.32 5.74 6.66
CA LYS A 11 8.04 7.07 6.10
C LYS A 11 8.12 7.03 4.57
N ASN A 12 9.22 6.51 4.03
CA ASN A 12 9.39 6.42 2.57
C ASN A 12 8.29 5.55 1.95
N LEU A 13 7.88 4.47 2.61
CA LEU A 13 6.79 3.64 2.11
C LEU A 13 5.47 4.41 2.05
N VAL A 14 5.12 5.19 3.07
CA VAL A 14 3.94 6.05 3.07
C VAL A 14 4.02 7.11 1.96
N ASP A 15 5.16 7.76 1.79
CA ASP A 15 5.39 8.75 0.74
C ASP A 15 5.23 8.11 -0.66
N ASP A 16 5.77 6.91 -0.87
CA ASP A 16 5.66 6.19 -2.15
C ASP A 16 4.22 5.72 -2.43
N TYR A 17 3.46 5.36 -1.38
CA TYR A 17 2.03 5.07 -1.51
C TYR A 17 1.26 6.29 -1.98
N GLU A 18 1.52 7.47 -1.41
CA GLU A 18 0.88 8.72 -1.82
C GLU A 18 1.14 9.01 -3.31
N GLU A 19 2.39 8.87 -3.77
CA GLU A 19 2.76 9.06 -5.18
C GLU A 19 2.04 8.06 -6.10
N VAL A 20 2.01 6.78 -5.74
CA VAL A 20 1.34 5.74 -6.53
C VAL A 20 -0.18 5.97 -6.58
N ILE A 21 -0.79 6.30 -5.45
CA ILE A 21 -2.22 6.62 -5.36
C ILE A 21 -2.56 7.81 -6.26
N ASP A 22 -1.77 8.88 -6.24
CA ASP A 22 -2.05 10.07 -7.05
C ASP A 22 -1.92 9.79 -8.55
N LYS A 23 -0.95 8.96 -8.96
CA LYS A 23 -0.87 8.46 -10.34
C LYS A 23 -2.08 7.63 -10.71
N GLY A 24 -2.53 6.73 -9.83
CA GLY A 24 -3.71 5.89 -10.05
C GLY A 24 -4.98 6.71 -10.26
N LYS A 25 -5.25 7.68 -9.38
CA LYS A 25 -6.39 8.60 -9.51
C LYS A 25 -6.35 9.36 -10.83
N LEU A 26 -5.19 9.89 -11.20
CA LEU A 26 -5.04 10.64 -12.44
C LEU A 26 -5.31 9.75 -13.65
N ALA A 27 -4.76 8.53 -13.64
CA ALA A 27 -4.97 7.54 -14.70
C ALA A 27 -6.45 7.19 -14.87
N VAL A 28 -7.15 6.89 -13.76
CA VAL A 28 -8.59 6.62 -13.77
C VAL A 28 -9.38 7.81 -14.30
N LYS A 29 -9.09 9.03 -13.80
CA LYS A 29 -9.78 10.26 -14.19
C LYS A 29 -9.60 10.62 -15.66
N THR A 30 -8.43 10.35 -16.21
CA THR A 30 -8.09 10.61 -17.61
C THR A 30 -8.44 9.44 -18.54
N GLU A 31 -8.94 8.35 -17.98
CA GLU A 31 -9.21 7.08 -18.67
C GLU A 31 -7.98 6.52 -19.42
N ASP A 32 -6.77 6.79 -18.93
CA ASP A 32 -5.51 6.35 -19.52
C ASP A 32 -5.16 4.92 -19.03
N VAL A 33 -5.36 3.95 -19.91
CA VAL A 33 -5.12 2.52 -19.64
C VAL A 33 -3.64 2.22 -19.40
N GLU A 34 -2.72 2.87 -20.09
CA GLU A 34 -1.29 2.62 -19.90
C GLU A 34 -0.84 3.10 -18.52
N SER A 35 -1.30 4.29 -18.12
CA SER A 35 -1.05 4.82 -16.78
C SER A 35 -1.70 3.98 -15.68
N VAL A 36 -2.85 3.35 -15.93
CA VAL A 36 -3.45 2.37 -15.00
C VAL A 36 -2.52 1.16 -14.81
N ILE A 37 -1.93 0.63 -15.88
CA ILE A 37 -0.98 -0.50 -15.79
C ILE A 37 0.25 -0.10 -14.96
N VAL A 38 0.77 1.11 -15.16
CA VAL A 38 1.89 1.64 -14.35
C VAL A 38 1.51 1.74 -12.87
N PHE A 39 0.31 2.23 -12.57
CA PHE A 39 -0.22 2.28 -11.20
C PHE A 39 -0.28 0.88 -10.56
N ILE A 40 -0.83 -0.12 -11.25
CA ILE A 40 -0.97 -1.49 -10.73
C ILE A 40 0.41 -2.09 -10.41
N ASN A 41 1.37 -1.93 -11.31
CA ASN A 41 2.74 -2.41 -11.10
C ASN A 41 3.43 -1.70 -9.93
N GLY A 42 3.23 -0.38 -9.81
CA GLY A 42 3.70 0.40 -8.66
C GLY A 42 3.13 -0.14 -7.35
N ALA A 43 1.82 -0.35 -7.30
CA ALA A 43 1.15 -0.87 -6.12
C ALA A 43 1.59 -2.30 -5.76
N ARG A 44 1.85 -3.17 -6.74
CA ARG A 44 2.43 -4.51 -6.48
C ARG A 44 3.81 -4.41 -5.82
N SER A 45 4.68 -3.54 -6.34
CA SER A 45 6.01 -3.32 -5.74
C SER A 45 5.93 -2.77 -4.31
N LEU A 46 4.97 -1.87 -4.04
CA LEU A 46 4.73 -1.38 -2.68
C LEU A 46 4.29 -2.49 -1.72
N MET A 47 3.42 -3.40 -2.18
CA MET A 47 2.97 -4.53 -1.38
C MET A 47 4.13 -5.42 -0.94
N GLU A 48 5.01 -5.79 -1.88
CA GLU A 48 6.21 -6.59 -1.58
C GLU A 48 7.09 -5.91 -0.52
N ARG A 49 7.26 -4.59 -0.62
CA ARG A 49 8.03 -3.80 0.36
C ARG A 49 7.36 -3.76 1.73
N VAL A 50 6.02 -3.68 1.80
CA VAL A 50 5.29 -3.78 3.08
C VAL A 50 5.61 -5.12 3.73
N GLN A 51 5.53 -6.24 2.98
CA GLN A 51 5.77 -7.57 3.53
C GLN A 51 7.18 -7.74 4.11
N LEU A 52 8.19 -7.09 3.51
CA LEU A 52 9.56 -7.11 4.01
C LEU A 52 9.76 -6.32 5.31
N ILE A 53 9.10 -5.17 5.44
CA ILE A 53 9.29 -4.25 6.57
C ILE A 53 8.41 -4.62 7.77
N LEU A 54 7.24 -5.21 7.52
CA LEU A 54 6.21 -5.45 8.53
C LEU A 54 6.67 -6.27 9.75
N PRO A 55 7.47 -7.35 9.61
CA PRO A 55 7.95 -8.12 10.76
C PRO A 55 8.74 -7.26 11.75
N SER A 56 9.67 -6.44 11.25
CA SER A 56 10.49 -5.56 12.10
C SER A 56 9.67 -4.44 12.75
N VAL A 57 8.67 -3.90 12.06
CA VAL A 57 7.75 -2.92 12.65
C VAL A 57 6.98 -3.54 13.81
N ARG A 58 6.48 -4.77 13.64
CA ARG A 58 5.74 -5.49 14.68
C ARG A 58 6.60 -5.81 15.90
N GLU A 59 7.85 -6.22 15.69
CA GLU A 59 8.81 -6.47 16.76
C GLU A 59 8.98 -5.21 17.61
N VAL A 60 9.28 -4.07 16.98
CA VAL A 60 9.44 -2.79 17.68
C VAL A 60 8.18 -2.39 18.47
N LEU A 61 7.01 -2.49 17.85
CA LEU A 61 5.75 -2.10 18.48
C LEU A 61 5.32 -3.02 19.64
N ASN A 62 5.79 -4.27 19.70
CA ASN A 62 5.49 -5.17 20.82
C ASN A 62 6.52 -5.07 21.96
N GLU A 63 7.79 -4.82 21.63
CA GLU A 63 8.90 -4.93 22.58
C GLU A 63 9.26 -3.61 23.26
N HIS A 64 8.94 -2.47 22.64
CA HIS A 64 9.33 -1.17 23.15
C HIS A 64 8.18 -0.47 23.86
N SER A 65 8.49 0.23 24.96
CA SER A 65 7.50 1.05 25.65
C SER A 65 7.04 2.22 24.77
N GLU A 66 5.75 2.55 24.82
CA GLU A 66 5.18 3.70 24.10
C GLU A 66 5.79 5.06 24.49
N GLY A 67 6.65 5.12 25.53
CA GLY A 67 7.34 6.33 25.96
C GLY A 67 8.43 6.84 25.01
N ASP A 68 9.00 5.97 24.16
CA ASP A 68 10.05 6.35 23.21
C ASP A 68 9.48 7.16 22.03
N LYS A 69 10.08 8.33 21.75
CA LYS A 69 9.65 9.21 20.65
C LYS A 69 9.73 8.53 19.29
N LEU A 70 10.77 7.74 19.02
CA LEU A 70 10.91 7.06 17.73
C LEU A 70 9.84 5.99 17.55
N VAL A 71 9.53 5.25 18.61
CA VAL A 71 8.47 4.23 18.60
C VAL A 71 7.11 4.87 18.35
N LYS A 72 6.85 6.06 18.92
CA LYS A 72 5.63 6.82 18.60
C LYS A 72 5.54 7.19 17.13
N TYR A 73 6.62 7.67 16.52
CA TYR A 73 6.61 7.98 15.09
C TYR A 73 6.44 6.74 14.22
N ILE A 74 7.11 5.63 14.57
CA ILE A 74 6.92 4.32 13.91
C ILE A 74 5.45 3.91 13.97
N ASN A 75 4.80 4.02 15.14
CA ASN A 75 3.38 3.72 15.29
C ASN A 75 2.49 4.63 14.42
N VAL A 76 2.80 5.93 14.32
CA VAL A 76 2.05 6.87 13.46
C VAL A 76 2.13 6.44 12.00
N PHE A 77 3.33 6.24 11.45
CA PHE A 77 3.48 5.86 10.04
C PHE A 77 2.91 4.46 9.76
N TYR A 78 3.06 3.52 10.71
CA TYR A 78 2.40 2.22 10.62
C TYR A 78 0.88 2.37 10.53
N ARG A 79 0.27 3.20 11.37
CA ARG A 79 -1.18 3.46 11.33
C ARG A 79 -1.61 4.15 10.04
N MET A 80 -0.83 5.11 9.53
CA MET A 80 -1.10 5.74 8.24
C MET A 80 -1.12 4.70 7.12
N LEU A 81 -0.13 3.81 7.10
CA LEU A 81 -0.05 2.74 6.12
C LEU A 81 -1.28 1.81 6.17
N VAL A 82 -1.62 1.31 7.36
CA VAL A 82 -2.67 0.30 7.57
C VAL A 82 -4.08 0.88 7.40
N TYR A 83 -4.33 2.10 7.89
CA TYR A 83 -5.68 2.66 7.95
C TYR A 83 -5.97 3.67 6.84
N VAL A 84 -4.95 4.14 6.13
CA VAL A 84 -5.12 5.16 5.08
C VAL A 84 -4.54 4.70 3.76
N SER A 85 -3.22 4.48 3.67
CA SER A 85 -2.55 4.23 2.39
C SER A 85 -3.01 2.94 1.72
N ILE A 86 -3.03 1.81 2.44
CA ILE A 86 -3.46 0.53 1.89
C ILE A 86 -4.95 0.56 1.51
N PRO A 87 -5.89 0.93 2.40
CA PRO A 87 -7.31 1.02 2.06
C PRO A 87 -7.56 1.92 0.85
N TYR A 88 -6.89 3.07 0.76
CA TYR A 88 -7.12 3.98 -0.35
C TYR A 88 -6.55 3.47 -1.67
N THR A 89 -5.45 2.72 -1.62
CA THR A 89 -4.92 2.03 -2.80
C THR A 89 -5.92 1.01 -3.35
N LEU A 90 -6.61 0.27 -2.46
CA LEU A 90 -7.67 -0.66 -2.85
C LEU A 90 -8.83 0.05 -3.55
N GLU A 91 -9.31 1.18 -3.01
CA GLU A 91 -10.37 1.98 -3.65
C GLU A 91 -9.98 2.39 -5.08
N VAL A 92 -8.76 2.90 -5.27
CA VAL A 92 -8.27 3.29 -6.60
C VAL A 92 -8.11 2.08 -7.53
N MET A 93 -7.72 0.91 -7.00
CA MET A 93 -7.68 -0.34 -7.78
C MET A 93 -9.07 -0.77 -8.25
N GLU A 94 -10.10 -0.66 -7.41
CA GLU A 94 -11.48 -0.99 -7.81
C GLU A 94 -11.96 -0.08 -8.94
N GLU A 95 -11.67 1.22 -8.86
CA GLU A 95 -11.97 2.18 -9.94
C GLU A 95 -11.21 1.83 -11.23
N ALA A 96 -9.92 1.48 -11.11
CA ALA A 96 -9.09 1.05 -12.24
C ALA A 96 -9.62 -0.23 -12.89
N MET A 97 -10.03 -1.21 -12.09
CA MET A 97 -10.64 -2.46 -12.58
C MET A 97 -11.90 -2.17 -13.40
N ASN A 98 -12.78 -1.31 -12.89
CA ASN A 98 -14.00 -0.89 -13.58
C ASN A 98 -13.70 -0.19 -14.92
N LEU A 99 -12.67 0.66 -14.94
CA LEU A 99 -12.23 1.31 -16.18
C LEU A 99 -11.74 0.27 -17.21
N LEU A 100 -10.87 -0.65 -16.80
CA LEU A 100 -10.32 -1.69 -17.69
C LEU A 100 -11.42 -2.59 -18.25
N ASP A 101 -12.38 -2.98 -17.42
CA ASP A 101 -13.53 -3.79 -17.84
C ASP A 101 -14.37 -3.07 -18.90
N ARG A 102 -14.71 -1.79 -18.68
CA ARG A 102 -15.44 -0.97 -19.67
C ARG A 102 -14.69 -0.80 -20.98
N LYS A 103 -13.35 -0.78 -20.95
CA LYS A 103 -12.50 -0.66 -22.14
C LYS A 103 -12.22 -2.01 -22.81
N GLY A 104 -12.70 -3.14 -22.24
CA GLY A 104 -12.49 -4.48 -22.77
C GLY A 104 -11.10 -5.07 -22.52
N TYR A 105 -10.33 -4.52 -21.58
CA TYR A 105 -8.98 -4.98 -21.23
C TYR A 105 -9.03 -6.13 -20.21
N ILE A 106 -9.50 -7.30 -20.65
CA ILE A 106 -9.75 -8.46 -19.78
C ILE A 106 -8.50 -8.92 -19.00
N THR A 107 -7.33 -8.96 -19.63
CA THR A 107 -6.08 -9.32 -18.95
C THR A 107 -5.76 -8.35 -17.81
N GLY A 108 -5.95 -7.05 -18.03
CA GLY A 108 -5.74 -6.03 -17.00
C GLY A 108 -6.72 -6.17 -15.83
N VAL A 109 -7.99 -6.51 -16.10
CA VAL A 109 -8.98 -6.78 -15.04
C VAL A 109 -8.52 -7.94 -14.15
N VAL A 110 -8.01 -9.02 -14.74
CA VAL A 110 -7.47 -10.17 -13.98
C VAL A 110 -6.29 -9.74 -13.12
N GLU A 111 -5.35 -8.97 -13.69
CA GLU A 111 -4.17 -8.50 -12.96
C GLU A 111 -4.54 -7.60 -11.77
N VAL A 112 -5.49 -6.67 -11.95
CA VAL A 112 -5.98 -5.83 -10.84
C VAL A 112 -6.63 -6.69 -9.78
N LYS A 113 -7.47 -7.66 -10.16
CA LYS A 113 -8.16 -8.53 -9.20
C LYS A 113 -7.18 -9.35 -8.37
N GLU A 114 -6.12 -9.86 -8.98
CA GLU A 114 -5.03 -10.52 -8.26
C GLU A 114 -4.33 -9.56 -7.28
N ALA A 115 -4.08 -8.31 -7.70
CA ALA A 115 -3.50 -7.29 -6.84
C ALA A 115 -4.41 -6.95 -5.65
N ILE A 116 -5.71 -6.78 -5.86
CA ILE A 116 -6.70 -6.55 -4.80
C ILE A 116 -6.67 -7.70 -3.78
N ASN A 117 -6.77 -8.95 -4.23
CA ASN A 117 -6.75 -10.11 -3.34
C ASN A 117 -5.48 -10.17 -2.47
N MET A 118 -4.33 -9.80 -3.06
CA MET A 118 -3.07 -9.71 -2.33
C MET A 118 -3.09 -8.65 -1.22
N TYR A 119 -3.65 -7.49 -1.51
CA TYR A 119 -3.80 -6.39 -0.55
C TYR A 119 -4.81 -6.72 0.55
N GLU A 120 -5.93 -7.37 0.22
CA GLU A 120 -6.92 -7.84 1.20
C GLU A 120 -6.31 -8.87 2.16
N SER A 121 -5.57 -9.86 1.64
CA SER A 121 -4.84 -10.85 2.45
C SER A 121 -3.81 -10.20 3.38
N LEU A 122 -3.10 -9.18 2.89
CA LEU A 122 -2.20 -8.38 3.72
C LEU A 122 -2.98 -7.64 4.84
N MET A 123 -4.11 -7.04 4.52
CA MET A 123 -4.96 -6.34 5.50
C MET A 123 -5.53 -7.27 6.57
N ASP A 124 -5.93 -8.47 6.21
CA ASP A 124 -6.37 -9.49 7.18
C ASP A 124 -5.22 -9.85 8.13
N THR A 125 -4.03 -10.04 7.59
CA THR A 125 -2.81 -10.28 8.39
C THR A 125 -2.51 -9.10 9.33
N LEU A 126 -2.75 -7.87 8.89
CA LEU A 126 -2.53 -6.64 9.67
C LEU A 126 -3.55 -6.43 10.78
N LYS A 127 -4.81 -6.85 10.56
CA LYS A 127 -5.93 -6.68 11.49
C LYS A 127 -6.10 -7.83 12.47
N SER A 128 -5.56 -9.03 12.21
CA SER A 128 -5.76 -10.24 13.03
C SER A 128 -5.01 -10.26 14.39
N LYS A 129 -4.93 -9.12 15.09
CA LYS A 129 -4.39 -9.02 16.47
C LYS A 129 -5.39 -8.33 17.38
#